data_AF-A0AA45KGW7-F1
#
_entry.id   AF-A0AA45KGW7-F1
#
_cell.length_a   1.000
_cell.length_b   1.000
_cell.length_c   1.000
_cell.angle_alpha   90.00
_cell.angle_beta   90.00
_cell.angle_gamma   90.00
#
_symmetry.space_group_name_H-M   'P 1'
#
loop_
_entity.id
_entity.type
_entity.pdbx_description
1 polymer ?
#
loop_
_entity_poly.entity_id
_entity_poly.type
_entity_poly.pdbx_seq_one_letter_code
_entity_poly.pdbx_strand_id
1 'polypeptide(L)'
;MFATHLRTKKSLEYWQVEKDSQLPTWAERAFATGGFHWNGERLAIQNVGGLLKMTVPIGDFMVFNGKYLKAVPKAKFLREYRIA
;
A
#
# COMPACT_ATOMS: atom_id res chain seq x y z
N MET A 1 -4.15 -1.87 9.66
CA MET A 1 -5.50 -2.40 9.34
C MET A 1 -5.32 -3.67 8.52
N PHE A 2 -6.20 -4.66 8.63
CA PHE A 2 -6.06 -5.95 7.94
C PHE A 2 -7.21 -6.26 6.98
N ALA A 3 -6.89 -6.87 5.84
CA ALA A 3 -7.86 -7.35 4.86
C ALA A 3 -7.54 -8.80 4.49
N THR A 4 -8.58 -9.62 4.39
CA THR A 4 -8.46 -11.02 4.01
C THR A 4 -8.63 -11.16 2.51
N HIS A 5 -7.62 -11.72 1.83
CA HIS A 5 -7.71 -12.06 0.42
C HIS A 5 -8.66 -13.24 0.22
N LEU A 6 -9.71 -13.07 -0.58
CA LEU A 6 -10.82 -14.02 -0.70
C LEU A 6 -10.42 -15.38 -1.28
N ARG A 7 -9.50 -15.41 -2.25
CA ARG A 7 -8.97 -16.66 -2.84
C ARG A 7 -7.99 -17.40 -1.92
N THR A 8 -6.95 -16.72 -1.46
CA THR A 8 -5.86 -17.34 -0.70
C THR A 8 -6.13 -17.46 0.79
N LYS A 9 -7.20 -16.82 1.28
CA LYS A 9 -7.59 -16.72 2.70
C LYS A 9 -6.53 -16.07 3.60
N LYS A 10 -5.50 -15.44 3.02
CA LYS A 10 -4.44 -14.75 3.77
C LYS A 10 -4.95 -13.41 4.30
N SER A 11 -4.72 -13.15 5.58
CA SER A 11 -4.87 -11.82 6.17
C SER A 11 -3.61 -11.00 5.90
N LEU A 12 -3.78 -9.83 5.28
CA LEU A 12 -2.71 -8.93 4.87
C LEU A 12 -2.96 -7.56 5.46
N GLU A 13 -1.88 -6.85 5.81
CA GLU A 13 -2.01 -5.44 6.13
C GLU A 13 -2.38 -4.66 4.87
N TYR A 14 -3.24 -3.66 5.01
CA TYR A 14 -3.60 -2.79 3.89
C TYR A 14 -3.64 -1.33 4.31
N TRP A 15 -3.53 -0.47 3.30
CA TRP A 15 -3.68 0.96 3.42
C TRP A 15 -4.32 1.53 2.14
N GLN A 16 -5.38 2.31 2.29
CA GLN A 16 -5.93 3.10 1.20
C GLN A 16 -5.12 4.38 1.09
N VAL A 17 -4.60 4.66 -0.10
CA VAL A 17 -3.73 5.81 -0.34
C VAL A 17 -4.56 7.10 -0.34
N GLU A 18 -4.42 7.88 0.72
CA GLU A 18 -5.08 9.18 0.89
C GLU A 18 -4.09 10.18 1.49
N LYS A 19 -4.13 11.46 1.07
CA LYS A 19 -3.15 12.49 1.49
C LYS A 19 -3.11 12.73 2.99
N ASP A 20 -4.28 12.72 3.61
CA ASP A 20 -4.45 13.03 5.03
C ASP A 20 -4.53 11.75 5.90
N SER A 21 -4.29 10.58 5.31
CA SER A 21 -4.27 9.33 6.07
C SER A 21 -2.95 9.15 6.80
N GLN A 22 -3.04 8.62 8.01
CA GLN A 22 -1.86 8.19 8.74
C GLN A 22 -1.17 7.05 7.99
N LEU A 23 0.14 7.19 7.78
CA LEU A 23 0.95 6.13 7.21
C LEU A 23 0.96 4.91 8.14
N PRO A 24 0.81 3.69 7.62
CA PRO A 24 0.95 2.50 8.45
C PRO A 24 2.41 2.29 8.86
N THR A 25 2.64 1.71 10.04
CA THR A 25 3.99 1.53 10.60
C THR A 25 4.95 0.77 9.68
N TRP A 26 4.45 -0.20 8.90
CA TRP A 26 5.29 -0.90 7.93
C TRP A 26 5.71 -0.01 6.76
N ALA A 27 4.92 0.99 6.39
CA ALA A 27 5.32 1.96 5.36
C ALA A 27 6.46 2.82 5.91
N GLU A 28 6.31 3.36 7.12
CA GLU A 28 7.36 4.14 7.78
C GLU A 28 8.68 3.35 7.93
N ARG A 29 8.60 2.04 8.22
CA ARG A 29 9.79 1.18 8.37
C ARG A 29 10.38 0.72 7.05
N ALA A 30 9.56 0.30 6.08
CA ALA A 30 10.03 -0.21 4.79
C ALA A 30 10.61 0.90 3.91
N PHE A 31 10.21 2.14 4.17
CA PHE A 31 10.65 3.32 3.46
C PHE A 31 11.04 4.35 4.51
N ALA A 32 12.32 4.36 4.88
CA ALA A 32 12.90 5.43 5.68
C ALA A 32 12.43 6.77 5.11
N THR A 33 12.04 7.70 5.97
CA THR A 33 11.06 8.79 5.84
C THR A 33 11.12 9.73 4.61
N GLY A 34 11.99 9.50 3.63
CA GLY A 34 11.99 10.12 2.29
C GLY A 34 11.55 9.20 1.14
N GLY A 35 11.29 7.92 1.39
CA GLY A 35 10.88 6.97 0.35
C GLY A 35 9.46 7.17 -0.16
N PHE A 36 8.59 7.83 0.61
CA PHE A 36 7.25 8.22 0.17
C PHE A 36 7.18 9.71 -0.11
N HIS A 37 6.75 10.07 -1.31
CA HIS A 37 6.49 11.47 -1.64
C HIS A 37 5.27 11.59 -2.55
N TRP A 38 4.53 12.67 -2.37
CA TRP A 38 3.37 12.97 -3.20
C TRP A 38 3.81 13.63 -4.51
N ASN A 39 3.23 13.16 -5.62
CA ASN A 39 3.34 13.76 -6.93
C ASN A 39 1.92 13.99 -7.48
N GLY A 40 1.35 15.16 -7.17
CA GLY A 40 -0.03 15.49 -7.52
C GLY A 40 -1.05 14.58 -6.80
N GLU A 41 -1.78 13.79 -7.57
CA GLU A 41 -2.79 12.82 -7.09
C GLU A 41 -2.25 11.39 -6.97
N ARG A 42 -0.92 11.25 -6.94
CA ARG A 42 -0.26 9.96 -6.88
C ARG A 42 0.79 9.96 -5.79
N LEU A 43 0.86 8.85 -5.07
CA LEU A 43 1.94 8.57 -4.15
C LEU A 43 3.07 7.89 -4.90
N ALA A 44 4.24 8.51 -4.94
CA ALA A 44 5.46 7.91 -5.43
C ALA A 44 6.22 7.27 -4.27
N ILE A 45 6.72 6.06 -4.51
CA ILE A 45 7.33 5.21 -3.49
C ILE A 45 8.67 4.72 -4.01
N GLN A 46 9.72 4.94 -3.25
CA GLN A 46 11.09 4.59 -3.55
C GLN A 46 11.74 3.90 -2.35
N ASN A 47 12.24 2.66 -2.50
CA ASN A 47 12.93 2.00 -1.38
C ASN A 47 14.33 2.58 -1.13
N VAL A 48 14.86 2.28 0.05
CA VAL A 48 16.27 2.51 0.38
C VAL A 48 17.14 1.66 -0.55
N GLY A 49 17.93 2.32 -1.40
CA GLY A 49 18.70 1.69 -2.48
C GLY A 49 18.15 1.91 -3.89
N GLY A 50 16.97 2.54 -4.04
CA GLY A 50 16.43 2.98 -5.32
C GLY A 50 15.91 1.89 -6.26
N LEU A 51 15.85 0.64 -5.79
CA LEU A 51 15.48 -0.53 -6.59
C LEU A 51 13.97 -0.66 -6.80
N LEU A 52 13.19 -0.33 -5.78
CA LEU A 52 11.74 -0.30 -5.90
C LEU A 52 11.32 1.13 -6.24
N LYS A 53 10.69 1.34 -7.39
CA LYS A 53 10.01 2.59 -7.75
C LYS A 53 8.59 2.25 -8.17
N MET A 54 7.60 2.69 -7.42
CA MET A 54 6.19 2.52 -7.77
C MET A 54 5.41 3.82 -7.58
N THR A 55 4.27 3.92 -8.26
CA THR A 55 3.39 5.07 -8.18
C THR A 55 1.97 4.57 -8.01
N VAL A 56 1.29 5.03 -6.96
CA VAL A 56 -0.04 4.56 -6.57
C VAL A 56 -1.00 5.75 -6.57
N PRO A 57 -2.09 5.71 -7.36
CA PRO A 57 -3.11 6.76 -7.34
C PRO A 57 -3.78 6.90 -5.97
N ILE A 58 -4.30 8.08 -5.69
CA ILE A 58 -5.22 8.29 -4.55
C ILE A 58 -6.46 7.40 -4.70
N GLY A 59 -6.94 6.86 -3.59
CA GLY A 59 -8.07 5.94 -3.52
C GLY A 59 -7.75 4.49 -3.87
N ASP A 60 -6.58 4.21 -4.45
CA ASP A 60 -6.08 2.85 -4.62
C ASP A 60 -5.49 2.31 -3.30
N PHE A 61 -5.27 1.00 -3.29
CA PHE A 61 -4.88 0.27 -2.09
C PHE A 61 -3.46 -0.25 -2.20
N MET A 62 -2.76 -0.26 -1.08
CA MET A 62 -1.51 -0.98 -0.90
C MET A 62 -1.76 -2.15 0.03
N VAL A 63 -1.24 -3.32 -0.33
CA VAL A 63 -1.28 -4.53 0.51
C VAL A 63 0.12 -5.02 0.82
N PHE A 64 0.35 -5.33 2.08
CA PHE A 64 1.63 -5.77 2.62
C PHE A 64 1.47 -7.08 3.37
N ASN A 65 2.38 -8.03 3.13
CA ASN A 65 2.34 -9.36 3.75
C ASN A 65 3.47 -9.60 4.76
N GLY A 66 4.16 -8.54 5.22
CA GLY A 66 5.35 -8.64 6.06
C GLY A 66 6.67 -8.69 5.27
N LYS A 67 6.64 -8.97 3.96
CA LYS A 67 7.84 -9.06 3.11
C LYS A 67 7.72 -8.30 1.79
N TYR A 68 6.55 -8.37 1.16
CA TYR A 68 6.28 -7.81 -0.16
C TYR A 68 5.14 -6.82 -0.10
N LEU A 69 5.31 -5.73 -0.83
CA LEU A 69 4.35 -4.67 -1.00
C LEU A 69 3.77 -4.69 -2.41
N LYS A 70 2.46 -4.47 -2.52
CA LYS A 70 1.78 -4.43 -3.81
C LYS A 70 0.74 -3.32 -3.85
N ALA A 71 0.76 -2.55 -4.93
CA ALA A 71 -0.32 -1.64 -5.28
C ALA A 71 -1.47 -2.42 -5.95
N VAL A 72 -2.70 -2.12 -5.54
CA VAL A 72 -3.92 -2.79 -5.97
C VAL A 72 -4.98 -1.73 -6.29
N PRO A 73 -5.50 -1.68 -7.53
CA PRO A 73 -6.56 -0.77 -7.88
C PRO A 73 -7.80 -0.95 -6.99
N LYS A 74 -8.48 0.13 -6.63
CA LYS A 74 -9.68 0.10 -5.76
C LYS A 74 -10.70 -0.97 -6.16
N ALA A 75 -11.08 -1.00 -7.44
CA ALA A 75 -12.05 -1.97 -7.96
C ALA A 75 -11.58 -3.42 -7.78
N LYS A 76 -10.27 -3.67 -7.93
CA LYS A 76 -9.68 -5.00 -7.72
C LYS A 76 -9.66 -5.35 -6.24
N PHE A 77 -9.29 -4.41 -5.37
CA PHE A 77 -9.25 -4.61 -3.93
C PHE A 77 -10.63 -5.00 -3.40
N LEU A 78 -11.66 -4.23 -3.73
CA LEU A 78 -13.05 -4.49 -3.29
C LEU A 78 -13.60 -5.83 -3.79
N ARG A 79 -13.12 -6.32 -4.94
CA ARG A 79 -13.51 -7.62 -5.50
C ARG A 79 -12.78 -8.79 -4.86
N GLU A 80 -11.51 -8.63 -4.54
CA GLU A 80 -10.62 -9.74 -4.16
C GLU A 80 -10.31 -9.81 -2.66
N TYR A 81 -10.69 -8.79 -1.89
CA TYR A 81 -10.38 -8.66 -0.47
C TYR A 81 -11.62 -8.31 0.33
N ARG A 82 -11.63 -8.73 1.60
CA ARG A 82 -12.64 -8.35 2.59
C ARG A 82 -11.95 -7.69 3.77
N ILE A 83 -12.37 -6.47 4.09
CA ILE A 83 -11.97 -5.77 5.31
C ILE A 83 -12.74 -6.44 6.46
N ALA A 84 -12.02 -6.85 7.49
CA ALA A 84 -12.59 -7.39 8.72
C ALA A 84 -12.88 -6.26 9.71
#